data_AF-A0A955SCP7-F1
#
_entry.id   AF-A0A955SCP7-F1
#
_cell.length_a   1.000
_cell.length_b   1.000
_cell.length_c   1.000
_cell.angle_alpha   90.00
_cell.angle_beta   90.00
_cell.angle_gamma   90.00
#
_symmetry.space_group_name_H-M   'P 1'
#
loop_
_entity.id
_entity.type
_entity.pdbx_description
1 polymer ?
#
loop_
_entity_poly.entity_id
_entity_poly.type
_entity_poly.pdbx_seq_one_letter_code
_entity_poly.pdbx_strand_id
1 'polypeptide(L)'
;MNLSNVILWNKGKEIDAPTPTITHSIVKGGHPGEGNLDLDPLFLDPENGNFHLSPDSPAIDSATSTSLEFDLDGNRRPVDVIGVGNDGDSAFEIGCYEFQLMRSDLNSDGRVDEMDLMILQRDWMKVSGASGGG
;
A
#
# COMPACT_ATOMS: atom_id res chain seq x y z
N MET A 1 -14.38 10.25 -19.54
CA MET A 1 -13.68 9.19 -18.77
C MET A 1 -13.76 9.56 -17.31
N ASN A 2 -14.09 8.62 -16.44
CA ASN A 2 -14.12 8.81 -14.98
C ASN A 2 -13.16 7.78 -14.36
N LEU A 3 -12.21 8.25 -13.55
CA LEU A 3 -11.27 7.42 -12.82
C LEU A 3 -11.36 7.79 -11.34
N SER A 4 -11.33 6.79 -10.48
CA SER A 4 -11.27 6.97 -9.03
C SER A 4 -10.40 5.90 -8.40
N ASN A 5 -9.79 6.22 -7.25
CA ASN A 5 -8.95 5.29 -6.49
C ASN A 5 -7.75 4.75 -7.32
N VAL A 6 -7.21 5.58 -8.22
CA VAL A 6 -6.07 5.22 -9.08
C VAL A 6 -4.80 5.96 -8.66
N ILE A 7 -3.65 5.36 -8.96
CA ILE A 7 -2.35 6.00 -8.86
C ILE A 7 -1.82 6.27 -10.27
N LEU A 8 -1.61 7.53 -10.59
CA LEU A 8 -1.03 8.03 -11.84
C LEU A 8 0.28 8.75 -11.48
N TRP A 9 1.38 7.99 -11.44
CA TRP A 9 2.67 8.43 -10.89
C TRP A 9 3.84 8.42 -11.88
N ASN A 10 3.62 8.05 -13.14
CA ASN A 10 4.70 8.04 -14.11
C ASN A 10 5.04 9.47 -14.59
N LYS A 11 6.25 9.67 -15.12
CA LYS A 11 6.73 10.96 -15.67
C LYS A 11 6.15 11.30 -17.05
N GLY A 12 5.13 10.58 -17.52
CA GLY A 12 4.57 10.68 -18.88
C GLY A 12 3.18 11.32 -18.93
N LYS A 13 2.58 11.32 -20.12
CA LYS A 13 1.18 11.75 -20.32
C LYS A 13 0.23 10.58 -20.05
N GLU A 14 0.01 10.26 -18.78
CA GLU A 14 -0.92 9.20 -18.35
C GLU A 14 -2.39 9.60 -18.53
N ILE A 15 -2.64 10.91 -18.64
CA ILE A 15 -3.96 11.49 -18.82
C ILE A 15 -4.05 12.07 -20.23
N ASP A 16 -4.61 11.29 -21.16
CA ASP A 16 -4.85 11.69 -22.54
C ASP A 16 -6.35 11.68 -22.89
N ALA A 17 -7.10 12.46 -22.12
CA ALA A 17 -8.51 12.71 -22.37
C ALA A 17 -8.77 14.23 -22.34
N PRO A 18 -9.70 14.75 -23.16
CA PRO A 18 -9.95 16.20 -23.24
C PRO A 18 -10.53 16.78 -21.95
N THR A 19 -11.35 16.02 -21.23
CA THR A 19 -11.95 16.42 -19.94
C THR A 19 -12.14 15.20 -19.03
N PRO A 20 -11.07 14.65 -18.44
CA PRO A 20 -11.17 13.53 -17.52
C PRO A 20 -11.72 14.00 -16.17
N THR A 21 -12.59 13.19 -15.58
CA THR A 21 -12.97 13.34 -14.17
C THR A 21 -12.12 12.36 -13.37
N ILE A 22 -11.29 12.87 -12.47
CA ILE A 22 -10.43 12.06 -11.61
C ILE A 22 -10.70 12.49 -10.17
N THR A 23 -11.02 11.55 -9.28
CA THR A 23 -11.28 11.81 -7.86
C THR A 23 -10.63 10.74 -6.98
N HIS A 24 -10.38 11.04 -5.70
CA HIS A 24 -9.82 10.11 -4.71
C HIS A 24 -8.60 9.32 -5.23
N SER A 25 -7.72 10.01 -5.94
CA SER A 25 -6.60 9.42 -6.68
C SER A 25 -5.30 10.13 -6.36
N ILE A 26 -4.18 9.44 -6.50
CA ILE A 26 -2.86 10.08 -6.43
C ILE A 26 -2.43 10.41 -7.86
N VAL A 27 -2.20 11.68 -8.16
CA VAL A 27 -1.76 12.13 -9.49
C VAL A 27 -0.53 13.02 -9.36
N LYS A 28 0.55 12.61 -10.02
CA LYS A 28 1.82 13.35 -10.00
C LYS A 28 1.70 14.71 -10.65
N GLY A 29 2.09 15.75 -9.92
CA GLY A 29 1.94 17.14 -10.34
C GLY A 29 0.51 17.67 -10.14
N GLY A 30 -0.35 16.88 -9.51
CA GLY A 30 -1.72 17.21 -9.15
C GLY A 30 -2.73 17.12 -10.28
N HIS A 31 -3.99 16.92 -9.91
CA HIS A 31 -5.13 17.00 -10.83
C HIS A 31 -6.37 17.53 -10.10
N PRO A 32 -7.14 18.46 -10.71
CA PRO A 32 -8.37 18.94 -10.10
C PRO A 32 -9.38 17.80 -9.91
N GLY A 33 -10.01 17.77 -8.74
CA GLY A 33 -10.99 16.75 -8.37
C GLY A 33 -11.07 16.57 -6.86
N GLU A 34 -12.21 16.09 -6.38
CA GLU A 34 -12.41 15.78 -4.97
C GLU A 34 -11.46 14.66 -4.52
N GLY A 35 -10.81 14.83 -3.37
CA GLY A 35 -9.98 13.79 -2.75
C GLY A 35 -8.69 13.43 -3.48
N ASN A 36 -8.32 14.15 -4.55
CA ASN A 36 -7.05 13.88 -5.22
C ASN A 36 -5.85 14.37 -4.38
N LEU A 37 -4.77 13.60 -4.41
CA LEU A 37 -3.51 13.90 -3.73
C LEU A 37 -2.38 14.05 -4.75
N ASP A 38 -1.40 14.90 -4.41
CA ASP A 38 -0.12 15.03 -5.12
C ASP A 38 1.02 14.75 -4.13
N LEU A 39 1.06 13.51 -3.66
CA LEU A 39 2.05 13.01 -2.71
C LEU A 39 2.62 11.69 -3.24
N ASP A 40 3.88 11.41 -2.93
CA ASP A 40 4.53 10.17 -3.34
C ASP A 40 3.76 8.95 -2.80
N PRO A 41 3.29 8.01 -3.64
CA PRO A 41 2.64 6.78 -3.18
C PRO A 41 3.54 5.89 -2.32
N LEU A 42 4.86 6.14 -2.28
CA LEU A 42 5.81 5.36 -1.50
C LEU A 42 5.74 3.85 -1.81
N PHE A 43 5.85 3.51 -3.09
CA PHE A 43 5.99 2.12 -3.54
C PHE A 43 7.29 1.50 -3.04
N LEU A 44 7.27 0.21 -2.69
CA LEU A 44 8.44 -0.51 -2.16
C LEU A 44 9.58 -0.62 -3.19
N ASP A 45 9.29 -1.06 -4.41
CA ASP A 45 10.31 -1.20 -5.46
C ASP A 45 9.70 -1.07 -6.88
N PRO A 46 9.29 0.16 -7.27
CA PRO A 46 8.63 0.39 -8.55
C PRO A 46 9.56 0.17 -9.77
N GLU A 47 10.89 0.23 -9.58
CA GLU A 47 11.85 -0.01 -10.67
C GLU A 47 11.88 -1.48 -11.09
N ASN A 48 11.57 -2.39 -10.17
CA ASN A 48 11.44 -3.82 -10.45
C ASN A 48 9.97 -4.29 -10.51
N GLY A 49 9.01 -3.36 -10.55
CA GLY A 49 7.58 -3.65 -10.70
C GLY A 49 6.85 -4.04 -9.42
N ASN A 50 7.46 -3.85 -8.25
CA ASN A 50 6.79 -3.99 -6.96
C ASN A 50 6.10 -2.67 -6.57
N PHE A 51 4.82 -2.59 -6.88
CA PHE A 51 3.97 -1.44 -6.59
C PHE A 51 3.16 -1.59 -5.28
N HIS A 52 3.59 -2.47 -4.39
CA HIS A 52 3.07 -2.50 -3.02
C HIS A 52 3.44 -1.22 -2.28
N LEU A 53 2.56 -0.79 -1.38
CA LEU A 53 2.71 0.43 -0.60
C LEU A 53 3.58 0.17 0.63
N SER A 54 4.46 1.11 0.96
CA SER A 54 5.09 1.14 2.27
C SER A 54 4.08 1.56 3.36
N PRO A 55 4.34 1.25 4.65
CA PRO A 55 3.41 1.58 5.74
C PRO A 55 3.10 3.08 5.91
N ASP A 56 3.99 3.96 5.45
CA ASP A 56 3.81 5.42 5.55
C ASP A 56 3.12 6.01 4.30
N SER A 57 2.63 5.18 3.39
CA SER A 57 2.06 5.62 2.13
C SER A 57 0.81 6.47 2.32
N PRO A 58 0.69 7.63 1.64
CA PRO A 58 -0.54 8.42 1.62
C PRO A 58 -1.67 7.76 0.81
N ALA A 59 -1.42 6.61 0.18
CA ALA A 59 -2.45 5.84 -0.50
C ALA A 59 -3.25 4.94 0.45
N ILE A 60 -2.71 4.64 1.63
CA ILE A 60 -3.38 3.81 2.65
C ILE A 60 -4.57 4.57 3.22
N ASP A 61 -5.70 3.86 3.36
CA ASP A 61 -6.97 4.38 3.91
C ASP A 61 -7.46 5.69 3.28
N SER A 62 -7.12 5.91 2.00
CA SER A 62 -7.35 7.19 1.32
C SER A 62 -8.24 7.05 0.08
N ALA A 63 -8.57 5.83 -0.33
CA ALA A 63 -9.55 5.60 -1.37
C ALA A 63 -10.98 5.69 -0.84
N THR A 64 -11.91 5.75 -1.80
CA THR A 64 -13.35 5.51 -1.56
C THR A 64 -13.68 4.04 -1.77
N SER A 65 -14.92 3.65 -1.45
CA SER A 65 -15.37 2.28 -1.64
C SER A 65 -15.26 1.81 -3.10
N THR A 66 -14.99 0.52 -3.26
CA THR A 66 -14.96 -0.16 -4.56
C THR A 66 -15.84 -1.40 -4.52
N SER A 67 -16.31 -1.85 -5.69
CA SER A 67 -17.01 -3.13 -5.84
C SER A 67 -16.05 -4.31 -6.04
N LEU A 68 -14.73 -4.05 -6.10
CA LEU A 68 -13.73 -5.11 -6.21
C LEU A 68 -13.55 -5.78 -4.84
N GLU A 69 -13.83 -7.08 -4.79
CA GLU A 69 -13.65 -7.88 -3.57
C GLU A 69 -12.20 -8.26 -3.31
N PHE A 70 -11.36 -8.27 -4.36
CA PHE A 70 -9.97 -8.68 -4.30
C PHE A 70 -9.04 -7.70 -5.01
N ASP A 71 -7.82 -7.58 -4.51
CA ASP A 71 -6.73 -6.83 -5.14
C ASP A 71 -6.01 -7.67 -6.21
N LEU A 72 -4.90 -7.15 -6.76
CA LEU A 72 -4.14 -7.82 -7.81
C LEU A 72 -3.40 -9.10 -7.34
N ASP A 73 -3.14 -9.24 -6.04
CA ASP A 73 -2.53 -10.43 -5.43
C ASP A 73 -3.58 -11.43 -4.92
N GLY A 74 -4.87 -11.11 -5.06
CA GLY A 74 -5.97 -11.96 -4.61
C GLY A 74 -6.31 -11.80 -3.12
N ASN A 75 -5.81 -10.73 -2.49
CA ASN A 75 -6.15 -10.37 -1.13
C ASN A 75 -7.52 -9.72 -1.06
N ARG A 76 -8.29 -9.98 0.00
CA ARG A 76 -9.59 -9.32 0.20
C ARG A 76 -9.44 -7.81 0.39
N ARG A 77 -10.42 -7.05 -0.10
CA ARG A 77 -10.58 -5.60 0.14
C ARG A 77 -11.95 -5.31 0.76
N PRO A 78 -12.10 -4.34 1.68
CA PRO A 78 -11.02 -3.64 2.35
C PRO A 78 -10.37 -4.49 3.46
N VAL A 79 -9.09 -4.23 3.79
CA VAL A 79 -8.45 -4.72 5.02
C VAL A 79 -7.82 -3.54 5.76
N ASP A 80 -8.45 -3.16 6.86
CA ASP A 80 -7.91 -2.16 7.79
C ASP A 80 -6.79 -2.76 8.66
N VAL A 81 -5.63 -2.12 8.66
CA VAL A 81 -4.50 -2.44 9.52
C VAL A 81 -4.43 -1.43 10.66
N ILE A 82 -4.92 -1.83 11.83
CA ILE A 82 -4.90 -1.01 13.06
C ILE A 82 -3.51 -0.39 13.30
N GLY A 83 -3.46 0.93 13.34
CA GLY A 83 -2.27 1.73 13.66
C GLY A 83 -1.41 2.10 12.44
N VAL A 84 -1.91 1.88 11.22
CA VAL A 84 -1.25 2.24 9.97
C VAL A 84 -2.20 3.09 9.14
N GLY A 85 -1.68 4.11 8.46
CA GLY A 85 -2.51 4.96 7.62
C GLY A 85 -3.45 5.87 8.42
N ASN A 86 -4.71 5.94 8.00
CA ASN A 86 -5.73 6.77 8.60
C ASN A 86 -6.76 5.86 9.27
N ASP A 87 -6.53 5.56 10.56
CA ASP A 87 -7.32 4.66 11.44
C ASP A 87 -8.79 5.12 11.67
N GLY A 88 -9.54 5.47 10.62
CA GLY A 88 -10.82 6.16 10.64
C GLY A 88 -11.88 5.57 9.70
N ASP A 89 -12.53 6.42 8.90
CA ASP A 89 -13.74 6.09 8.14
C ASP A 89 -13.49 5.35 6.80
N SER A 90 -12.23 5.20 6.36
CA SER A 90 -11.87 4.43 5.17
C SER A 90 -10.83 3.39 5.52
N ALA A 91 -10.95 2.23 4.87
CA ALA A 91 -10.03 1.11 4.97
C ALA A 91 -9.57 0.66 3.56
N PHE A 92 -9.79 1.52 2.56
CA PHE A 92 -9.49 1.22 1.17
C PHE A 92 -8.22 1.96 0.75
N GLU A 93 -7.32 1.22 0.08
CA GLU A 93 -6.14 1.81 -0.55
C GLU A 93 -6.45 2.40 -1.93
N ILE A 94 -5.82 3.53 -2.24
CA ILE A 94 -5.70 4.00 -3.62
C ILE A 94 -4.74 3.07 -4.35
N GLY A 95 -5.15 2.55 -5.51
CA GLY A 95 -4.34 1.66 -6.34
C GLY A 95 -4.85 0.23 -6.41
N CYS A 96 -4.02 -0.64 -7.00
CA CYS A 96 -4.39 -2.02 -7.34
C CYS A 96 -4.02 -3.06 -6.28
N TYR A 97 -3.28 -2.67 -5.26
CA TYR A 97 -2.85 -3.53 -4.15
C TYR A 97 -3.51 -3.04 -2.86
N GLU A 98 -3.97 -3.98 -2.04
CA GLU A 98 -4.41 -3.70 -0.68
C GLU A 98 -3.19 -3.72 0.23
N PHE A 99 -3.09 -2.73 1.12
CA PHE A 99 -2.03 -2.74 2.10
C PHE A 99 -2.33 -3.81 3.14
N GLN A 100 -1.45 -4.79 3.22
CA GLN A 100 -1.48 -5.79 4.26
C GLN A 100 -0.14 -5.80 4.94
N LEU A 101 -0.14 -5.77 6.27
CA LEU A 101 0.95 -6.42 6.98
C LEU A 101 0.82 -7.89 6.64
N MET A 102 1.63 -8.39 5.71
CA MET A 102 1.84 -9.82 5.57
C MET A 102 2.31 -10.29 6.95
N ARG A 103 1.39 -10.80 7.78
CA ARG A 103 1.66 -11.12 9.21
C ARG A 103 2.78 -12.16 9.38
N SER A 104 3.22 -12.76 8.28
CA SER A 104 4.28 -13.76 8.19
C SER A 104 5.46 -13.33 7.32
N ASP A 105 5.43 -12.14 6.69
CA ASP A 105 6.60 -11.51 6.06
C ASP A 105 7.33 -10.73 7.16
N LEU A 106 8.18 -11.46 7.88
CA LEU A 106 8.89 -10.92 9.03
C LEU A 106 10.12 -10.10 8.60
N ASN A 107 10.51 -10.17 7.33
CA ASN A 107 11.67 -9.46 6.78
C ASN A 107 11.29 -8.23 5.92
N SER A 108 10.00 -8.06 5.61
CA SER A 108 9.39 -6.99 4.81
C SER A 108 9.87 -6.92 3.34
N ASP A 109 10.18 -8.05 2.73
CA ASP A 109 10.59 -8.15 1.32
C ASP A 109 9.42 -8.37 0.34
N GLY A 110 8.19 -8.43 0.87
CA GLY A 110 6.96 -8.62 0.08
C GLY A 110 6.73 -10.08 -0.30
N ARG A 111 7.41 -11.04 0.33
CA ARG A 111 7.16 -12.48 0.20
C ARG A 111 7.02 -13.10 1.57
N VAL A 112 6.38 -14.28 1.60
CA VAL A 112 6.46 -15.18 2.75
C VAL A 112 7.33 -16.35 2.30
N ASP A 113 8.61 -16.33 2.67
CA ASP A 113 9.59 -17.32 2.23
C ASP A 113 10.51 -17.82 3.36
N GLU A 114 11.59 -18.49 2.98
CA GLU A 114 12.52 -19.07 3.94
C GLU A 114 13.21 -17.99 4.79
N MET A 115 13.42 -16.79 4.27
CA MET A 115 14.03 -15.69 5.01
C MET A 115 13.12 -15.20 6.15
N ASP A 116 11.80 -15.24 5.98
CA ASP A 116 10.86 -14.95 7.08
C ASP A 116 10.87 -16.02 8.14
N LEU A 117 10.92 -17.28 7.70
CA LEU A 117 11.08 -18.41 8.60
C LEU A 117 12.41 -18.33 9.36
N MET A 118 13.48 -17.85 8.72
CA MET A 118 14.77 -17.61 9.39
C MET A 118 14.66 -16.51 10.44
N ILE A 119 13.89 -15.45 10.23
CA ILE A 119 13.65 -14.43 11.26
C ILE A 119 12.85 -15.02 12.43
N LEU A 120 11.78 -15.76 12.14
CA LEU A 120 11.01 -16.46 13.17
C LEU A 120 11.89 -17.42 13.98
N GLN A 121 12.71 -18.23 13.30
CA GLN A 121 13.61 -19.18 13.94
C GLN A 121 14.71 -18.48 14.75
N ARG A 122 15.28 -17.39 14.21
CA ARG A 122 16.34 -16.61 14.86
C ARG A 122 15.86 -16.01 16.16
N ASP A 123 14.63 -15.51 16.19
CA ASP A 123 14.10 -14.76 17.31
C ASP A 123 13.09 -15.56 18.15
N TRP A 124 12.95 -16.85 17.84
CA TRP A 124 12.12 -17.79 18.59
C TRP A 124 12.49 -17.79 20.07
N MET A 125 11.50 -17.49 20.92
CA MET A 125 11.65 -17.44 22.38
C MET A 125 12.70 -16.44 22.89
N LYS A 126 13.19 -15.50 22.07
CA LYS A 126 14.00 -14.40 22.57
C LYS A 126 13.13 -13.42 23.34
N VAL A 127 13.57 -13.10 24.54
CA VAL A 127 12.98 -12.06 25.39
C VAL A 127 13.97 -10.90 25.42
N SER A 128 13.48 -9.67 25.23
CA SER A 128 14.34 -8.48 25.35
C SER A 128 14.90 -8.40 26.77
N GLY A 129 16.24 -8.41 26.88
CA GLY A 129 16.95 -8.24 28.17
C GLY A 129 17.80 -9.41 28.65
N ALA A 130 17.93 -10.53 27.92
CA ALA A 130 18.88 -11.59 28.27
C ALA A 130 20.31 -11.19 27.86
N SER A 131 20.97 -10.34 28.65
CA SER A 131 22.43 -10.29 28.64
C SER A 131 22.97 -11.62 29.14
N GLY A 132 23.69 -12.34 28.27
CA GLY A 132 24.33 -13.60 28.62
C GLY A 132 25.13 -13.50 29.91
N GLY A 133 24.97 -14.49 30.78
CA GLY A 133 25.76 -14.64 31.98
C GLY A 133 25.63 -16.06 32.51
N GLY A 134 26.74 -16.82 32.43
CA GLY A 134 26.95 -18.09 33.13
C GLY A 134 26.85 -19.32 32.25
#